data_AF-A0A1U7M6C5-F1
#
_entry.id   AF-A0A1U7M6C5-F1
#
_cell.length_a   1.000
_cell.length_b   1.000
_cell.length_c   1.000
_cell.angle_alpha   90.00
_cell.angle_beta   90.00
_cell.angle_gamma   90.00
#
_symmetry.space_group_name_H-M   'P 1'
#
loop_
_entity.id
_entity.type
_entity.pdbx_description
1 polymer ?
#
loop_
_entity_poly.entity_id
_entity_poly.type
_entity_poly.pdbx_seq_one_letter_code
_entity_poly.pdbx_strand_id
1 'polypeptide(L)'
;MSDSTQLNILEDNDNFINDLIEITRKEDKELQGFIEEKLSLEKSTLSIEHINKNIESLRGMNNTQQALVKARARKFEEMNDPSKHLPILLALFGLVISLYNALIELPKLLKSESILGVTIVLNIAVIAGLALYANWLYRHTVKMHPTAVFFDTLINSIKFEDQ
;
A
#
# COMPACT_ATOMS: atom_id res chain seq x y z
N MET A 1 -20.56 -6.57 -40.11
CA MET A 1 -19.95 -7.21 -38.92
C MET A 1 -19.23 -6.16 -38.06
N SER A 2 -19.92 -5.09 -37.63
CA SER A 2 -19.31 -4.00 -36.83
C SER A 2 -20.11 -3.63 -35.57
N ASP A 3 -21.41 -3.94 -35.48
CA ASP A 3 -22.24 -3.56 -34.33
C ASP A 3 -21.96 -4.38 -33.06
N SER A 4 -21.78 -5.70 -33.15
CA SER A 4 -21.57 -6.56 -31.97
C SER A 4 -20.22 -6.33 -31.28
N THR A 5 -19.20 -5.90 -32.04
CA THR A 5 -17.86 -5.63 -31.50
C THR A 5 -17.82 -4.29 -30.76
N GLN A 6 -18.51 -3.26 -31.27
CA GLN A 6 -18.59 -1.96 -30.58
C GLN A 6 -19.46 -2.03 -29.31
N LEU A 7 -20.55 -2.82 -29.34
CA LEU A 7 -21.39 -3.06 -28.16
C LEU A 7 -20.64 -3.78 -27.04
N ASN A 8 -19.90 -4.85 -27.36
CA ASN A 8 -19.03 -5.54 -26.40
C ASN A 8 -17.90 -4.66 -25.85
N ILE A 9 -17.41 -3.68 -26.62
CA ILE A 9 -16.35 -2.76 -26.18
C ILE A 9 -16.89 -1.74 -25.17
N LEU A 10 -18.08 -1.20 -25.40
CA LEU A 10 -18.75 -0.25 -24.49
C LEU A 10 -19.18 -0.90 -23.18
N GLU A 11 -19.74 -2.12 -23.25
CA GLU A 11 -20.21 -2.86 -22.07
C GLU A 11 -19.06 -3.24 -21.13
N ASP A 12 -17.91 -3.60 -21.69
CA ASP A 12 -16.68 -3.93 -20.95
C ASP A 12 -16.01 -2.69 -20.31
N ASN A 13 -16.15 -1.50 -20.93
CA ASN A 13 -15.66 -0.24 -20.38
C ASN A 13 -16.49 0.26 -19.17
N ASP A 14 -17.81 0.18 -19.26
CA ASP A 14 -18.71 0.55 -18.15
C ASP A 14 -18.55 -0.40 -16.97
N ASN A 15 -18.28 -1.68 -17.23
CA ASN A 15 -17.95 -2.67 -16.19
C ASN A 15 -16.66 -2.30 -15.45
N PHE A 16 -15.60 -1.90 -16.15
CA PHE A 16 -14.34 -1.52 -15.52
C PHE A 16 -14.48 -0.32 -14.58
N ILE A 17 -15.17 0.74 -14.99
CA ILE A 17 -15.36 1.93 -14.13
C ILE A 17 -16.20 1.60 -12.91
N ASN A 18 -17.28 0.84 -13.07
CA ASN A 18 -18.11 0.42 -11.94
C ASN A 18 -17.33 -0.45 -10.95
N ASP A 19 -16.52 -1.39 -11.44
CA ASP A 19 -15.64 -2.21 -10.62
C ASP A 19 -14.60 -1.36 -9.89
N LEU A 20 -14.03 -0.36 -10.56
CA LEU A 20 -13.11 0.59 -9.94
C LEU A 20 -13.80 1.40 -8.83
N ILE A 21 -15.02 1.89 -9.05
CA ILE A 21 -15.77 2.59 -8.01
C ILE A 21 -16.07 1.65 -6.84
N GLU A 22 -16.43 0.39 -7.09
CA GLU A 22 -16.67 -0.57 -6.02
C GLU A 22 -15.38 -0.83 -5.22
N ILE A 23 -14.26 -1.09 -5.89
CA ILE A 23 -13.00 -1.41 -5.24
C ILE A 23 -12.44 -0.23 -4.44
N THR A 24 -12.72 1.02 -4.86
CA THR A 24 -12.33 2.22 -4.09
C THR A 24 -12.93 2.26 -2.69
N ARG A 25 -14.05 1.55 -2.46
CA ARG A 25 -14.71 1.45 -1.15
C ARG A 25 -14.14 0.34 -0.26
N LYS A 26 -13.30 -0.54 -0.82
CA LYS A 26 -12.71 -1.67 -0.10
C LYS A 26 -11.31 -1.36 0.44
N GLU A 27 -10.69 -2.37 1.05
CA GLU A 27 -9.38 -2.26 1.68
C GLU A 27 -8.25 -1.98 0.66
N ASP A 28 -7.18 -1.35 1.14
CA ASP A 28 -6.02 -0.95 0.32
C ASP A 28 -5.38 -2.14 -0.43
N LYS A 29 -5.40 -3.33 0.16
CA LYS A 29 -4.87 -4.55 -0.47
C LYS A 29 -5.69 -4.99 -1.69
N GLU A 30 -7.01 -4.83 -1.63
CA GLU A 30 -7.89 -5.19 -2.74
C GLU A 30 -7.80 -4.16 -3.86
N LEU A 31 -7.74 -2.88 -3.50
CA LEU A 31 -7.46 -1.79 -4.44
C LEU A 31 -6.10 -1.99 -5.13
N GLN A 32 -5.06 -2.34 -4.37
CA GLN A 32 -3.75 -2.68 -4.92
C GLN A 32 -3.85 -3.82 -5.94
N GLY A 33 -4.49 -4.94 -5.56
CA GLY A 33 -4.64 -6.09 -6.45
C GLY A 33 -5.36 -5.73 -7.75
N PHE A 34 -6.44 -4.95 -7.65
CA PHE A 34 -7.17 -4.47 -8.81
C PHE A 34 -6.32 -3.59 -9.74
N ILE A 35 -5.56 -2.63 -9.19
CA ILE A 35 -4.68 -1.76 -9.99
C ILE A 35 -3.59 -2.60 -10.67
N GLU A 36 -2.96 -3.51 -9.92
CA GLU A 36 -1.89 -4.37 -10.45
C GLU A 36 -2.40 -5.29 -11.57
N GLU A 37 -3.61 -5.82 -11.43
CA GLU A 37 -4.21 -6.69 -12.43
C GLU A 37 -4.76 -5.92 -13.63
N LYS A 38 -5.39 -4.75 -13.44
CA LYS A 38 -6.14 -4.08 -14.51
C LYS A 38 -5.41 -2.93 -15.18
N LEU A 39 -4.40 -2.35 -14.53
CA LEU A 39 -3.75 -1.12 -14.99
C LEU A 39 -2.21 -1.20 -15.09
N SER A 40 -1.57 -2.18 -14.45
CA SER A 40 -0.10 -2.29 -14.42
C SER A 40 0.46 -3.18 -15.52
N LEU A 41 1.26 -2.62 -16.43
CA LEU A 41 1.91 -3.36 -17.52
C LEU A 41 2.84 -4.49 -17.03
N GLU A 42 3.48 -4.32 -15.88
CA GLU A 42 4.47 -5.30 -15.37
C GLU A 42 3.83 -6.45 -14.59
N LYS A 43 2.63 -6.25 -14.05
CA LYS A 43 2.01 -7.16 -13.06
C LYS A 43 0.70 -7.78 -13.54
N SER A 44 0.09 -7.19 -14.55
CA SER A 44 -1.16 -7.65 -15.12
C SER A 44 -0.98 -8.92 -15.95
N THR A 45 -1.98 -9.79 -15.94
CA THR A 45 -2.12 -10.92 -16.88
C THR A 45 -2.85 -10.52 -18.17
N LEU A 46 -3.34 -9.27 -18.25
CA LEU A 46 -4.03 -8.73 -19.42
C LEU A 46 -3.05 -8.34 -20.51
N SER A 47 -3.54 -8.28 -21.76
CA SER A 47 -2.75 -7.74 -22.85
C SER A 47 -2.61 -6.21 -22.73
N ILE A 48 -1.56 -5.66 -23.37
CA ILE A 48 -1.30 -4.21 -23.39
C ILE A 48 -2.51 -3.46 -23.97
N GLU A 49 -3.18 -4.02 -24.98
CA GLU A 49 -4.39 -3.43 -25.57
C GLU A 49 -5.53 -3.31 -24.55
N HIS A 50 -5.76 -4.33 -23.73
CA HIS A 50 -6.78 -4.27 -22.68
C HIS A 50 -6.43 -3.25 -21.60
N ILE A 51 -5.15 -3.17 -21.19
CA ILE A 51 -4.70 -2.18 -20.21
C ILE A 51 -4.89 -0.76 -20.75
N ASN A 52 -4.52 -0.51 -22.01
CA ASN A 52 -4.74 0.77 -22.65
C ASN A 52 -6.23 1.12 -22.75
N LYS A 53 -7.09 0.14 -23.05
CA LYS A 53 -8.55 0.31 -23.07
C LYS A 53 -9.10 0.66 -21.67
N ASN A 54 -8.61 0.04 -20.61
CA ASN A 54 -8.98 0.41 -19.24
C ASN A 54 -8.54 1.84 -18.90
N ILE A 55 -7.32 2.23 -19.29
CA ILE A 55 -6.82 3.60 -19.11
C ILE A 55 -7.65 4.61 -19.90
N GLU A 56 -8.06 4.26 -21.11
CA GLU A 56 -8.94 5.11 -21.93
C GLU A 56 -10.32 5.27 -21.29
N SER A 57 -10.88 4.19 -20.74
CA SER A 57 -12.18 4.20 -20.03
C SER A 57 -12.21 5.18 -18.87
N LEU A 58 -11.07 5.38 -18.18
CA LEU A 58 -10.96 6.36 -17.10
C LEU A 58 -11.30 7.79 -17.55
N ARG A 59 -11.09 8.13 -18.82
CA ARG A 59 -11.41 9.46 -19.37
C ARG A 59 -12.91 9.74 -19.42
N GLY A 60 -13.72 8.68 -19.55
CA GLY A 60 -15.17 8.75 -19.62
C GLY A 60 -15.87 8.86 -18.27
N MET A 61 -15.14 8.89 -17.15
CA MET A 61 -15.74 9.05 -15.82
C MET A 61 -16.42 10.41 -15.69
N ASN A 62 -17.62 10.44 -15.10
CA ASN A 62 -18.28 11.70 -14.76
C ASN A 62 -17.60 12.41 -13.56
N ASN A 63 -17.90 13.69 -13.36
CA ASN A 63 -17.27 14.51 -12.31
C ASN A 63 -17.32 13.90 -10.91
N THR A 64 -18.41 13.22 -10.55
CA THR A 64 -18.55 12.56 -9.23
C THR A 64 -17.65 11.34 -9.12
N GLN A 65 -17.60 10.50 -10.16
CA GLN A 65 -16.72 9.34 -10.23
C GLN A 65 -15.24 9.78 -10.18
N GLN A 66 -14.88 10.80 -10.96
CA GLN A 66 -13.53 11.36 -10.95
C GLN A 66 -13.13 11.85 -9.56
N ALA A 67 -14.00 12.62 -8.89
CA ALA A 67 -13.72 13.14 -7.55
C ALA A 67 -13.52 12.01 -6.54
N LEU A 68 -14.36 10.98 -6.60
CA LEU A 68 -14.26 9.80 -5.72
C LEU A 68 -12.95 9.04 -5.94
N VAL A 69 -12.60 8.76 -7.19
CA VAL A 69 -11.39 8.01 -7.55
C VAL A 69 -10.13 8.82 -7.20
N LYS A 70 -10.10 10.12 -7.52
CA LYS A 70 -8.99 11.03 -7.14
C LYS A 70 -8.79 11.08 -5.63
N ALA A 71 -9.86 11.28 -4.87
CA ALA A 71 -9.79 11.31 -3.42
C ALA A 71 -9.30 9.97 -2.85
N ARG A 72 -9.74 8.85 -3.41
CA ARG A 72 -9.27 7.53 -2.97
C ARG A 72 -7.82 7.28 -3.33
N ALA A 73 -7.39 7.63 -4.54
CA ALA A 73 -6.01 7.48 -5.01
C ALA A 73 -5.05 8.24 -4.10
N ARG A 74 -5.39 9.51 -3.80
CA ARG A 74 -4.61 10.34 -2.90
C ARG A 74 -4.52 9.77 -1.49
N LYS A 75 -5.65 9.33 -0.94
CA LYS A 75 -5.70 8.68 0.38
C LYS A 75 -4.87 7.40 0.41
N PHE A 76 -4.92 6.61 -0.66
CA PHE A 76 -4.14 5.37 -0.79
C PHE A 76 -2.64 5.66 -0.82
N GLU A 77 -2.19 6.65 -1.59
CA GLU A 77 -0.80 7.14 -1.58
C GLU A 77 -0.37 7.59 -0.18
N GLU A 78 -1.17 8.45 0.45
CA GLU A 78 -0.87 9.01 1.76
C GLU A 78 -0.82 7.96 2.87
N MET A 79 -1.72 6.98 2.86
CA MET A 79 -1.73 5.90 3.86
C MET A 79 -0.54 4.97 3.71
N ASN A 80 -0.01 4.85 2.50
CA ASN A 80 1.08 3.94 2.17
C ASN A 80 2.41 4.65 1.94
N ASP A 81 2.57 5.89 2.44
CA ASP A 81 3.84 6.62 2.37
C ASP A 81 4.83 6.11 3.45
N PRO A 82 5.96 5.49 3.04
CA PRO A 82 6.97 4.99 3.97
C PRO A 82 7.58 6.09 4.85
N SER A 83 7.57 7.35 4.41
CA SER A 83 8.14 8.48 5.15
C SER A 83 7.43 8.70 6.50
N LYS A 84 6.14 8.37 6.58
CA LYS A 84 5.34 8.44 7.82
C LYS A 84 5.80 7.43 8.88
N HIS A 85 6.57 6.42 8.48
CA HIS A 85 7.15 5.42 9.37
C HIS A 85 8.59 5.73 9.79
N LEU A 86 9.17 6.85 9.34
CA LEU A 86 10.51 7.29 9.76
C LEU A 86 10.67 7.44 11.29
N PRO A 87 9.67 7.95 12.05
CA PRO A 87 9.72 7.94 13.51
C PRO A 87 9.76 6.53 14.11
N ILE A 88 9.10 5.55 13.47
CA ILE A 88 9.14 4.14 13.89
C ILE A 88 10.55 3.58 13.66
N LEU A 89 11.19 3.91 12.54
CA LEU A 89 12.55 3.50 12.26
C LEU A 89 13.54 4.08 13.29
N LEU A 90 13.40 5.36 13.63
CA LEU A 90 14.18 6.01 14.70
C LEU A 90 13.94 5.34 16.06
N ALA A 91 12.70 5.00 16.39
CA ALA A 91 12.36 4.27 17.61
C ALA A 91 13.03 2.88 17.63
N LEU A 92 13.06 2.16 16.50
CA LEU A 92 13.77 0.89 16.38
C LEU A 92 15.28 1.06 16.59
N PHE A 93 15.89 2.09 16.01
CA PHE A 93 17.32 2.39 16.25
C PHE A 93 17.61 2.69 17.72
N GLY A 94 16.81 3.54 18.36
CA GLY A 94 16.93 3.83 19.79
C GLY A 94 16.78 2.58 20.66
N LEU A 95 15.85 1.70 20.28
CA LEU A 95 15.61 0.42 20.93
C LEU A 95 16.79 -0.55 20.76
N VAL A 96 17.41 -0.63 19.56
CA VAL A 96 18.61 -1.45 19.33
C VAL A 96 19.80 -0.95 20.15
N ILE A 97 19.99 0.38 20.23
CA ILE A 97 21.02 1.00 21.06
C ILE A 97 20.78 0.69 22.54
N SER A 98 19.52 0.81 23.01
CA SER A 98 19.14 0.47 24.39
C SER A 98 19.40 -1.00 24.69
N LEU A 99 19.12 -1.90 23.74
CA LEU A 99 19.36 -3.34 23.88
C LEU A 99 20.86 -3.64 23.95
N TYR A 100 21.67 -3.00 23.10
CA TYR A 100 23.12 -3.13 23.11
C TYR A 100 23.73 -2.67 24.44
N ASN A 101 23.29 -1.53 24.97
CA ASN A 101 23.72 -1.04 26.27
C ASN A 101 23.32 -1.99 27.40
N ALA A 102 22.09 -2.52 27.38
CA ALA A 102 21.64 -3.51 28.35
C ALA A 102 22.45 -4.82 28.29
N LEU A 103 22.84 -5.26 27.09
CA LEU A 103 23.71 -6.43 26.88
C LEU A 103 25.14 -6.21 27.39
N ILE A 104 25.66 -4.98 27.32
CA ILE A 104 26.99 -4.63 27.89
C ILE A 104 26.95 -4.59 29.42
N GLU A 105 25.84 -4.17 30.02
CA GLU A 105 25.68 -4.16 31.48
C GLU A 105 25.36 -5.55 32.06
N LEU A 106 24.94 -6.48 31.20
CA LEU A 106 24.60 -7.87 31.52
C LEU A 106 25.66 -8.59 32.40
N PRO A 107 26.98 -8.53 32.11
CA PRO A 107 28.01 -9.21 32.90
C PRO A 107 28.20 -8.60 34.30
N LYS A 108 27.82 -7.33 34.49
CA LYS A 108 27.88 -6.64 35.79
C LYS A 108 26.65 -6.92 36.66
N LEU A 109 25.49 -7.14 36.03
CA LEU A 109 24.20 -7.37 36.69
C LEU A 109 23.91 -8.84 37.05
N LEU A 110 24.57 -9.80 36.36
CA LEU A 110 24.48 -11.24 36.60
C LEU A 110 24.98 -11.73 37.98
N LYS A 111 25.44 -10.82 38.85
CA LYS A 111 25.80 -11.13 40.25
C LYS A 111 24.62 -11.21 41.22
N SER A 112 23.41 -10.79 40.82
CA SER A 112 22.21 -10.81 41.67
C SER A 112 21.22 -11.85 41.16
N GLU A 113 21.03 -12.92 41.92
CA GLU A 113 20.38 -14.13 41.44
C GLU A 113 18.84 -14.05 41.41
N SER A 114 18.26 -14.60 40.33
CA SER A 114 16.86 -14.94 40.04
C SER A 114 15.91 -13.86 39.48
N ILE A 115 15.49 -12.84 40.24
CA ILE A 115 14.35 -11.97 39.82
C ILE A 115 14.76 -10.97 38.71
N LEU A 116 16.01 -10.48 38.74
CA LEU A 116 16.52 -9.51 37.78
C LEU A 116 16.74 -10.12 36.39
N GLY A 117 17.18 -11.39 36.32
CA GLY A 117 17.37 -12.10 35.05
C GLY A 117 16.05 -12.31 34.29
N VAL A 118 14.97 -12.66 35.00
CA VAL A 118 13.64 -12.84 34.40
C VAL A 118 13.10 -11.53 33.81
N THR A 119 13.28 -10.42 34.52
CA THR A 119 12.84 -9.08 34.07
C THR A 119 13.57 -8.64 32.79
N ILE A 120 14.87 -8.93 32.70
CA ILE A 120 15.68 -8.59 31.53
C ILE A 120 15.26 -9.44 30.32
N VAL A 121 15.06 -10.76 30.49
CA VAL A 121 14.59 -11.64 29.40
C VAL A 121 13.22 -11.20 28.89
N LEU A 122 12.31 -10.82 29.78
CA LEU A 122 11.00 -10.25 29.43
C LEU A 122 11.13 -8.97 28.61
N ASN A 123 12.01 -8.05 29.02
CA ASN A 123 12.26 -6.82 28.26
C ASN A 123 12.80 -7.11 26.85
N ILE A 124 13.76 -8.03 26.72
CA ILE A 124 14.30 -8.45 25.42
C ILE A 124 13.19 -9.04 24.54
N ALA A 125 12.32 -9.89 25.11
CA ALA A 125 11.21 -10.50 24.40
C ALA A 125 10.17 -9.47 23.91
N VAL A 126 9.80 -8.50 24.78
CA VAL A 126 8.90 -7.40 24.42
C VAL A 126 9.51 -6.55 23.30
N ILE A 127 10.79 -6.20 23.44
CA ILE A 127 11.55 -5.44 22.45
C ILE A 127 11.60 -6.17 21.10
N ALA A 128 11.91 -7.47 21.09
CA ALA A 128 11.93 -8.28 19.88
C ALA A 128 10.54 -8.36 19.23
N GLY A 129 9.48 -8.51 20.02
CA GLY A 129 8.10 -8.50 19.53
C GLY A 129 7.72 -7.19 18.85
N LEU A 130 8.07 -6.05 19.45
CA LEU A 130 7.85 -4.72 18.88
C LEU A 130 8.65 -4.51 17.59
N ALA A 131 9.89 -4.97 17.55
CA ALA A 131 10.74 -4.88 16.36
C ALA A 131 10.20 -5.71 15.19
N LEU A 132 9.74 -6.93 15.45
CA LEU A 132 9.12 -7.78 14.44
C LEU A 132 7.82 -7.16 13.89
N TYR A 133 6.97 -6.62 14.78
CA TYR A 133 5.73 -5.96 14.38
C TYR A 133 5.99 -4.71 13.52
N ALA A 134 6.94 -3.87 13.92
CA ALA A 134 7.34 -2.69 13.15
C ALA A 134 7.93 -3.05 11.78
N ASN A 135 8.79 -4.08 11.70
CA ASN A 135 9.32 -4.57 10.43
C ASN A 135 8.22 -5.16 9.54
N TRP A 136 7.23 -5.85 10.11
CA TRP A 136 6.07 -6.33 9.36
C TRP A 136 5.26 -5.18 8.74
N LEU A 137 4.94 -4.15 9.54
CA LEU A 137 4.25 -2.94 9.06
C LEU A 137 5.05 -2.25 7.95
N TYR A 138 6.35 -2.03 8.16
CA TYR A 138 7.22 -1.39 7.17
C TYR A 138 7.23 -2.15 5.84
N ARG A 139 7.41 -3.46 5.87
CA ARG A 139 7.39 -4.29 4.66
C ARG A 139 6.05 -4.25 3.95
N HIS A 140 4.95 -4.14 4.68
CA HIS A 140 3.62 -4.04 4.10
C HIS A 140 3.44 -2.71 3.37
N THR A 141 3.75 -1.59 4.04
CA THR A 141 3.65 -0.24 3.47
C THR A 141 4.56 -0.07 2.24
N VAL A 142 5.83 -0.47 2.34
CA VAL A 142 6.80 -0.35 1.23
C VAL A 142 6.39 -1.14 0.00
N LYS A 143 5.71 -2.28 0.17
CA LYS A 143 5.21 -3.08 -0.96
C LYS A 143 4.04 -2.41 -1.68
N MET A 144 3.19 -1.68 -0.97
CA MET A 144 2.02 -1.01 -1.54
C MET A 144 2.36 0.33 -2.18
N HIS A 145 3.39 1.02 -1.66
CA HIS A 145 3.75 2.37 -2.06
C HIS A 145 3.93 2.56 -3.59
N PRO A 146 4.64 1.71 -4.33
CA PRO A 146 4.81 1.91 -5.78
C PRO A 146 3.50 1.88 -6.55
N THR A 147 2.60 0.96 -6.20
CA THR A 147 1.27 0.85 -6.83
C THR A 147 0.40 2.05 -6.46
N ALA A 148 0.51 2.55 -5.22
CA ALA A 148 -0.22 3.73 -4.77
C ALA A 148 0.23 5.01 -5.51
N VAL A 149 1.55 5.24 -5.62
CA VAL A 149 2.11 6.36 -6.37
C VAL A 149 1.77 6.27 -7.85
N PHE A 150 1.87 5.07 -8.45
CA PHE A 150 1.48 4.84 -9.83
C PHE A 150 0.02 5.22 -10.07
N PHE A 151 -0.89 4.75 -9.22
CA PHE A 151 -2.31 5.01 -9.37
C PHE A 151 -2.67 6.48 -9.19
N ASP A 152 -2.15 7.16 -8.17
CA ASP A 152 -2.35 8.59 -7.99
C ASP A 152 -1.83 9.40 -9.19
N THR A 153 -0.61 9.09 -9.65
CA THR A 153 -0.01 9.73 -10.82
C THR A 153 -0.85 9.51 -12.08
N LEU A 154 -1.30 8.27 -12.32
CA LEU A 154 -2.12 7.92 -13.46
C LEU A 154 -3.41 8.74 -13.48
N ILE A 155 -4.18 8.70 -12.39
CA ILE A 155 -5.47 9.39 -12.28
C ILE A 155 -5.32 10.92 -12.40
N ASN A 156 -4.23 11.49 -11.87
CA ASN A 156 -3.98 12.93 -11.95
C ASN A 156 -3.43 13.37 -13.32
N SER A 157 -2.83 12.46 -14.09
CA SER A 157 -2.30 12.74 -15.43
C SER A 157 -3.35 12.64 -16.54
N ILE A 158 -4.46 11.94 -16.29
CA ILE A 158 -5.54 11.77 -17.27
C ILE A 158 -6.30 13.08 -17.42
N LYS A 159 -6.34 13.59 -18.66
CA LYS A 159 -7.29 14.64 -19.05
C LYS A 159 -8.64 13.99 -19.24
N PHE A 160 -9.55 14.23 -18.32
CA PHE A 160 -10.93 13.80 -18.43
C PHE A 160 -11.62 14.58 -19.53
N GLU A 161 -12.54 13.94 -20.24
CA GLU A 161 -13.38 14.65 -21.20
C GLU A 161 -14.35 15.52 -20.40
N ASP A 162 -14.34 16.83 -20.67
CA ASP A 162 -15.30 17.76 -20.06
C ASP A 162 -16.69 17.37 -20.57
N GLN A 163 -17.51 16.76 -19.70
CA GLN A 163 -18.94 16.51 -19.92
C GLN A 163 -19.79 17.62 -19.34
#